data_AF-A0A7U4E419-F1
#
_entry.id   AF-A0A7U4E419-F1
#
_cell.length_a   1.000
_cell.length_b   1.000
_cell.length_c   1.000
_cell.angle_alpha   90.00
_cell.angle_beta   90.00
_cell.angle_gamma   90.00
#
_symmetry.space_group_name_H-M   'P 1'
#
loop_
_entity.id
_entity.type
_entity.pdbx_description
1 polymer ?
#
loop_
_entity_poly.entity_id
_entity_poly.type
_entity_poly.pdbx_seq_one_letter_code
_entity_poly.pdbx_strand_id
1 'polypeptide(L)' 'MTFLKTISPYLYVMMVSFVVFHNTGYQIERMIQIPYVLYIILALVSFFVIRSVIQQSAKSDRP' A
#
# COMPACT_ATOMS: atom_id res chain seq x y z
N MET A 1 -6.98 -14.37 16.17
CA MET A 1 -7.53 -13.72 14.94
C MET A 1 -7.48 -12.20 14.96
N THR A 2 -7.69 -11.54 16.10
CA THR A 2 -7.69 -10.06 16.20
C THR A 2 -6.33 -9.42 15.88
N PHE A 3 -5.24 -10.05 16.34
CA PHE A 3 -3.87 -9.56 16.12
C PHE A 3 -3.49 -9.46 14.64
N LEU A 4 -3.86 -10.46 13.83
CA LEU A 4 -3.65 -10.46 12.38
C LEU A 4 -4.44 -9.35 11.68
N LYS A 5 -5.68 -9.08 12.11
CA LYS A 5 -6.48 -7.96 11.58
C LYS A 5 -5.90 -6.59 11.94
N THR A 6 -5.33 -6.46 13.14
CA THR A 6 -4.71 -5.22 13.60
C THR A 6 -3.39 -4.95 12.90
N ILE A 7 -2.56 -5.98 12.68
CA ILE A 7 -1.22 -5.84 12.07
C ILE A 7 -1.27 -5.79 10.55
N SER A 8 -2.27 -6.43 9.93
CA SER A 8 -2.49 -6.41 8.48
C SER A 8 -2.32 -5.02 7.85
N PRO A 9 -3.00 -3.95 8.30
CA PRO A 9 -2.83 -2.62 7.71
C PRO A 9 -1.40 -2.08 7.84
N TYR A 10 -0.71 -2.35 8.96
CA TYR A 10 0.66 -1.89 9.18
C TYR A 10 1.65 -2.61 8.26
N LEU A 11 1.51 -3.93 8.07
CA LEU A 11 2.34 -4.70 7.14
C LEU A 11 2.21 -4.16 5.71
N TYR A 12 0.99 -3.79 5.31
CA TYR A 12 0.76 -3.20 4.00
C TYR A 12 1.38 -1.82 3.84
N VAL A 13 1.23 -0.94 4.83
CA VAL A 13 1.89 0.38 4.81
C VAL A 13 3.41 0.22 4.73
N MET A 14 3.97 -0.71 5.50
CA MET A 14 5.41 -0.99 5.49
C MET A 14 5.89 -1.47 4.11
N MET A 15 5.12 -2.33 3.45
CA MET A 15 5.42 -2.83 2.10
C MET A 15 5.34 -1.73 1.04
N VAL A 16 4.32 -0.86 1.11
CA VAL A 16 4.21 0.31 0.21
C VAL A 16 5.38 1.26 0.42
N SER A 17 5.69 1.61 1.68
CA SER A 17 6.85 2.45 1.99
C SER A 17 8.14 1.83 1.46
N PHE A 18 8.35 0.53 1.65
CA PHE A 18 9.53 -0.17 1.13
C PHE A 18 9.63 -0.07 -0.40
N VAL A 19 8.54 -0.32 -1.14
CA VAL A 19 8.54 -0.21 -2.61
C VAL A 19 8.84 1.21 -3.06
N VAL A 20 8.29 2.22 -2.39
CA VAL A 20 8.57 3.62 -2.70
C VAL A 20 10.04 3.94 -2.45
N PHE A 21 10.58 3.62 -1.26
CA PHE A 21 11.99 3.88 -0.93
C PHE A 21 12.97 3.13 -1.83
N HIS A 22 12.65 1.88 -2.19
CA HIS A 22 13.46 1.09 -3.11
C HIS A 22 13.49 1.71 -4.51
N ASN A 23 12.34 2.18 -5.02
CA ASN A 23 12.27 2.81 -6.35
C ASN A 23 12.88 4.22 -6.37
N THR A 24 12.90 4.93 -5.25
CA THR A 24 13.58 6.23 -5.13
C THR A 24 15.06 6.11 -4.79
N GLY A 25 15.59 4.87 -4.71
CA GLY A 25 17.00 4.62 -4.41
C GLY A 25 17.41 5.13 -3.03
N TYR A 26 16.48 5.16 -2.07
CA TYR A 26 16.65 5.73 -0.73
C TYR A 26 17.03 7.23 -0.72
N GLN A 27 16.91 7.92 -1.85
CA GLN A 27 17.15 9.36 -1.95
C GLN A 27 15.85 10.12 -1.69
N ILE A 28 15.77 10.80 -0.54
CA ILE A 28 14.60 11.58 -0.12
C ILE A 28 14.30 12.69 -1.14
N GLU A 29 15.32 13.27 -1.75
CA GLU A 29 15.18 14.31 -2.78
C GLU A 29 14.38 13.82 -4.00
N ARG A 30 14.50 12.53 -4.36
CA ARG A 30 13.76 11.93 -5.46
C ARG A 30 12.29 11.62 -5.11
N MET A 31 11.94 11.46 -3.83
CA MET A 31 10.54 11.26 -3.42
C MET A 31 9.67 12.49 -3.67
N ILE A 32 10.26 13.69 -3.66
CA ILE A 32 9.54 14.97 -3.82
C ILE A 32 9.44 15.38 -5.30
N GLN A 33 10.22 14.74 -6.18
CA GLN A 33 10.16 14.99 -7.61
C GLN A 33 8.83 14.51 -8.20
N ILE A 34 8.18 15.39 -8.97
CA ILE A 34 6.87 15.19 -9.63
C ILE A 34 6.66 13.78 -10.23
N PRO A 35 7.60 13.19 -11.02
CA PRO A 35 7.38 11.86 -11.59
C PRO A 35 7.24 10.76 -10.53
N TYR A 36 7.99 10.85 -9.43
CA TYR A 36 7.90 9.89 -8.34
C TYR A 36 6.68 10.13 -7.46
N VAL A 37 6.25 11.38 -7.27
CA VAL A 37 5.00 11.71 -6.57
C VAL A 37 3.79 11.10 -7.29
N LEU A 38 3.72 11.22 -8.62
CA LEU A 38 2.68 10.57 -9.42
C LEU A 38 2.72 9.05 -9.27
N TYR A 39 3.90 8.45 -9.28
CA TYR A 39 4.07 7.02 -9.07
C TYR A 39 3.62 6.57 -7.68
N ILE A 40 3.95 7.34 -6.63
CA ILE A 40 3.52 7.08 -5.25
C ILE A 40 1.99 7.15 -5.14
N ILE A 41 1.36 8.14 -5.75
CA ILE A 41 -0.11 8.29 -5.77
C ILE A 41 -0.75 7.09 -6.49
N LEU A 42 -0.22 6.71 -7.65
CA LEU A 42 -0.69 5.54 -8.40
C LEU A 42 -0.56 4.24 -7.60
N ALA A 43 0.55 4.06 -6.88
CA ALA A 43 0.77 2.91 -6.01
C ALA A 43 -0.23 2.89 -4.84
N LEU A 44 -0.49 4.04 -4.22
CA LEU A 44 -1.48 4.18 -3.13
C LEU A 44 -2.91 3.90 -3.60
N VAL A 45 -3.31 4.42 -4.77
CA VAL A 45 -4.63 4.19 -5.36
C VAL A 45 -4.81 2.72 -5.71
N SER A 46 -3.83 2.13 -6.41
CA SER A 46 -3.85 0.71 -6.77
C SER A 46 -3.94 -0.17 -5.53
N PHE A 47 -3.20 0.18 -4.48
CA PHE A 47 -3.26 -0.49 -3.19
C PHE A 47 -4.66 -0.40 -2.56
N PHE A 48 -5.28 0.78 -2.55
CA PHE A 48 -6.62 0.97 -1.97
C PHE A 48 -7.68 0.14 -2.71
N VAL A 49 -7.58 0.07 -4.05
CA VAL A 49 -8.44 -0.76 -4.88
C VAL A 49 -8.26 -2.23 -4.55
N ILE A 50 -7.02 -2.75 -4.52
CA ILE A 50 -6.74 -4.15 -4.18
C ILE A 50 -7.27 -4.49 -2.79
N ARG A 51 -7.02 -3.62 -1.80
CA ARG A 51 -7.54 -3.80 -0.43
C ARG A 51 -9.06 -3.83 -0.41
N SER A 52 -9.73 -2.94 -1.13
CA SER A 52 -11.19 -2.89 -1.22
C SER A 52 -11.76 -4.19 -1.81
N VAL A 53 -11.16 -4.68 -2.91
CA VAL A 53 -11.55 -5.94 -3.56
C VAL A 53 -11.37 -7.14 -2.62
N ILE A 54 -10.22 -7.24 -1.93
CA ILE A 54 -9.97 -8.32 -0.96
C ILE A 54 -10.97 -8.26 0.21
N GLN A 55 -11.28 -7.06 0.72
CA GLN A 55 -12.25 -6.90 1.80
C GLN A 55 -13.68 -7.24 1.37
N GLN A 56 -14.05 -6.95 0.12
CA GLN A 56 -15.34 -7.34 -0.44
C GLN A 56 -15.42 -8.85 -0.62
N SER A 57 -14.39 -9.48 -1.20
CA SER A 57 -14.31 -10.95 -1.34
C SER A 57 -14.39 -11.65 0.02
N ALA A 58 -13.63 -11.20 1.02
CA ALA A 58 -13.65 -11.78 2.36
C ALA A 58 -14.97 -11.57 3.12
N LYS A 59 -15.80 -10.59 2.72
CA LYS A 59 -17.16 -10.40 3.24
C LYS A 59 -18.19 -11.26 2.51
N SER A 60 -17.98 -11.50 1.21
CA SER A 60 -18.86 -12.33 0.39
C SER A 60 -18.78 -13.82 0.74
N ASP A 61 -17.68 -14.27 1.36
CA ASP A 61 -17.47 -15.66 1.81
C ASP A 61 -18.07 -15.99 3.20
N ARG A 62 -18.81 -15.05 3.82
CA ARG A 62 -19.54 -15.33 5.08
C ARG A 62 -21.04 -15.40 4.77
N PRO A 63 -21.68 -16.59 4.89
CA PRO A 63 -23.13 -16.70 4.80
C PRO A 63 -23.83 -15.95 5.93
#